data_AF-A0AA51JRT9-F1
#
_entry.id   AF-A0AA51JRT9-F1
#
_cell.length_a   1.000
_cell.length_b   1.000
_cell.length_c   1.000
_cell.angle_alpha   90.00
_cell.angle_beta   90.00
_cell.angle_gamma   90.00
#
_symmetry.space_group_name_H-M   'P 1'
#
loop_
_entity.id
_entity.type
_entity.pdbx_description
1 polymer ?
#
loop_
_entity_poly.entity_id
_entity_poly.type
_entity_poly.pdbx_seq_one_letter_code
_entity_poly.pdbx_strand_id
1 'polypeptide(L)' 'VRARMDQASRTVRVSSTMHRTFGRAQWQQLRDVLLAWRANVHSAHESMKSVAVAQIEY' A
#
# COMPACT_ATOMS: atom_id res chain seq x y z
N VAL A 1 4.86 11.49 -14.63
CA VAL A 1 5.15 11.67 -13.19
C VAL A 1 4.13 12.64 -12.63
N ARG A 2 3.51 12.34 -11.49
CA ARG A 2 2.57 13.20 -10.78
C ARG A 2 3.17 13.53 -9.42
N ALA A 3 3.35 14.82 -9.14
CA ALA A 3 3.94 15.30 -7.89
C ALA A 3 3.33 16.65 -7.51
N ARG A 4 3.43 17.01 -6.22
CA ARG A 4 3.07 18.33 -5.67
C ARG A 4 4.25 18.92 -4.92
N MET A 5 4.49 20.22 -5.10
CA MET A 5 5.52 20.94 -4.37
C MET A 5 4.91 21.62 -3.14
N ASP A 6 5.50 21.36 -1.99
CA ASP A 6 5.32 22.18 -0.80
C ASP A 6 6.48 23.18 -0.74
N GLN A 7 6.16 24.44 -1.01
CA GLN A 7 7.15 25.50 -1.12
C GLN A 7 7.67 25.94 0.26
N ALA A 8 6.85 25.88 1.31
CA ALA A 8 7.23 26.29 2.65
C ALA A 8 8.27 25.33 3.25
N SER A 9 8.06 24.03 3.05
CA SER A 9 9.02 22.99 3.44
C SER A 9 10.08 22.68 2.38
N ARG A 10 10.05 23.39 1.23
CA ARG A 10 10.92 23.16 0.06
C ARG A 10 11.00 21.69 -0.36
N THR A 11 9.91 20.95 -0.22
CA THR A 11 9.86 19.50 -0.47
C THR A 11 8.90 19.17 -1.61
N VAL A 12 9.29 18.24 -2.48
CA VAL A 12 8.42 17.71 -3.53
C VAL A 12 7.90 16.35 -3.13
N ARG A 13 6.58 16.22 -3.03
CA ARG A 13 5.91 14.94 -2.79
C ARG A 13 5.50 14.33 -4.12
N VAL A 14 6.09 13.19 -4.46
CA VAL A 14 5.74 12.44 -5.67
C VAL A 14 4.61 11.45 -5.35
N SER A 15 3.47 11.60 -6.03
CA SER A 15 2.30 10.74 -5.85
C SER A 15 2.32 9.53 -6.78
N SER A 16 2.84 9.69 -8.00
CA SER A 16 3.05 8.56 -8.91
C SER A 16 4.20 8.80 -9.88
N THR A 17 4.99 7.77 -10.10
CA THR A 17 6.08 7.76 -11.08
C THR A 17 5.83 6.62 -12.06
N MET A 18 6.01 6.88 -13.34
CA MET A 18 6.02 5.81 -14.34
C MET A 18 7.45 5.33 -14.51
N HIS A 19 7.68 4.04 -14.23
CA HIS A 19 8.91 3.38 -14.60
C HIS A 19 8.76 2.87 -16.05
N ARG A 20 9.56 3.43 -16.97
CA ARG A 20 9.49 3.08 -18.39
C ARG A 20 10.00 1.65 -18.66
N THR A 21 10.88 1.15 -17.79
CA THR A 21 11.42 -0.22 -17.81
C THR A 21 11.58 -0.72 -16.38
N PHE A 22 11.29 -1.99 -16.14
CA PHE A 22 11.52 -2.65 -14.85
C PHE A 22 12.68 -3.63 -14.96
N GLY A 23 13.74 -3.40 -14.19
CA GLY A 23 14.80 -4.37 -13.95
C GLY A 23 14.45 -5.31 -12.78
N ARG A 24 15.35 -6.24 -12.48
CA ARG A 24 15.14 -7.27 -11.45
C ARG A 24 14.80 -6.69 -10.06
N ALA A 25 15.48 -5.61 -9.67
CA ALA A 25 15.23 -4.96 -8.39
C ALA A 25 13.82 -4.37 -8.31
N GLN A 26 13.34 -3.72 -9.38
CA GLN A 26 11.99 -3.16 -9.44
C GLN A 26 10.91 -4.27 -9.42
N TRP A 27 11.18 -5.41 -10.08
CA TRP A 27 10.29 -6.57 -10.02
C TRP A 27 10.21 -7.19 -8.62
N GLN A 28 11.33 -7.28 -7.91
CA GLN A 28 11.36 -7.75 -6.53
C GLN A 28 10.56 -6.81 -5.62
N GLN A 29 10.81 -5.51 -5.72
CA GLN A 29 10.07 -4.50 -4.96
C GLN A 29 8.55 -4.58 -5.23
N LEU A 30 8.15 -4.73 -6.49
CA LEU A 30 6.73 -4.89 -6.84
C LEU A 30 6.14 -6.16 -6.21
N ARG A 31 6.84 -7.29 -6.29
CA ARG A 31 6.42 -8.54 -5.64
C ARG A 31 6.23 -8.34 -4.13
N ASP A 32 7.18 -7.70 -3.46
CA ASP A 32 7.14 -7.49 -2.02
C ASP A 32 5.96 -6.60 -1.61
N VAL A 33 5.71 -5.51 -2.37
CA VAL A 33 4.56 -4.64 -2.16
C VAL A 33 3.24 -5.39 -2.34
N LEU A 34 3.11 -6.23 -3.37
CA LEU A 34 1.89 -7.01 -3.62
C LEU A 34 1.66 -8.08 -2.54
N LEU A 35 2.72 -8.73 -2.06
CA LEU A 35 2.62 -9.70 -0.96
C LEU A 35 2.19 -9.02 0.35
N ALA A 36 2.81 -7.89 0.68
CA ALA A 36 2.42 -7.10 1.85
C ALA A 36 0.96 -6.63 1.74
N TRP A 37 0.54 -6.15 0.58
CA TRP A 37 -0.85 -5.74 0.36
C TRP A 37 -1.84 -6.90 0.57
N ARG A 38 -1.54 -8.08 0.00
CA ARG A 38 -2.36 -9.29 0.22
C ARG A 38 -2.45 -9.65 1.71
N ALA A 39 -1.34 -9.62 2.42
CA ALA A 39 -1.30 -9.92 3.85
C ALA A 39 -2.14 -8.91 4.66
N ASN A 40 -2.03 -7.62 4.34
CA ASN A 40 -2.79 -6.57 5.02
C ASN A 40 -4.30 -6.71 4.79
N VAL A 41 -4.73 -6.99 3.56
CA VAL A 41 -6.14 -7.22 3.24
C VAL A 41 -6.67 -8.46 3.97
N HIS A 42 -5.88 -9.55 4.00
CA HIS A 42 -6.28 -10.76 4.72
C HIS A 42 -6.41 -10.51 6.23
N SER A 43 -5.43 -9.83 6.83
CA SER A 43 -5.47 -9.49 8.26
C SER A 43 -6.68 -8.61 8.61
N ALA A 44 -6.96 -7.59 7.80
CA ALA A 44 -8.13 -6.74 7.99
C ALA A 44 -9.44 -7.54 7.88
N HIS A 45 -9.52 -8.47 6.91
CA HIS A 45 -10.68 -9.34 6.75
C HIS A 45 -10.93 -10.26 7.94
N GLU A 46 -9.88 -10.92 8.46
CA GLU A 46 -10.02 -11.77 9.64
C GLU A 46 -10.36 -10.96 10.90
N SER A 47 -9.80 -9.76 11.02
CA SER A 47 -10.16 -8.83 12.12
C SER A 47 -11.64 -8.43 12.05
N MET A 48 -12.17 -8.13 10.85
CA MET A 48 -13.59 -7.83 10.67
C MET A 48 -14.50 -9.01 11.01
N LYS A 49 -14.13 -10.23 10.59
CA LYS A 49 -14.87 -11.45 10.97
C LYS A 49 -14.92 -11.62 12.50
N SER A 50 -13.78 -11.44 13.16
CA SER A 50 -13.71 -11.57 14.62
C SER A 50 -14.65 -10.59 15.32
N VAL A 51 -14.72 -9.34 14.84
CA VAL A 51 -15.64 -8.33 15.38
C VAL A 51 -17.10 -8.71 15.09
N ALA A 52 -17.41 -9.17 13.88
CA ALA A 52 -18.76 -9.58 13.52
C ALA A 52 -19.26 -10.76 14.36
N VAL A 53 -18.40 -11.75 14.63
CA VAL A 53 -18.72 -12.87 15.53
C VAL A 53 -18.98 -12.37 16.96
N ALA A 54 -18.11 -11.50 17.48
CA ALA A 54 -18.29 -10.94 18.83
C ALA A 54 -19.59 -10.11 18.98
N GLN A 55 -20.10 -9.51 17.90
CA GLN A 55 -21.39 -8.81 17.91
C GLN A 55 -22.61 -9.73 17.82
N ILE A 56 -22.45 -10.96 17.33
CA ILE A 56 -23.53 -11.97 17.29
C ILE A 56 -23.67 -12.67 18.65
N GLU A 57 -22.58 -12.78 19.40
CA GLU A 57 -22.56 -13.40 20.74
C GLU A 57 -23.10 -12.49 21.86
N TYR A 58 -23.38 -11.21 21.56
CA TYR A 58 -24.00 -10.24 22.47
C TYR A 58 -25.46 -9.98 22.08
#